data_AF-A0A2N2SHB9-F1
#
_entry.id   AF-A0A2N2SHB9-F1
#
_cell.length_a   1.000
_cell.length_b   1.000
_cell.length_c   1.000
_cell.angle_alpha   90.00
_cell.angle_beta   90.00
_cell.angle_gamma   90.00
#
_symmetry.space_group_name_H-M   'P 1'
#
loop_
_entity.id
_entity.type
_entity.pdbx_description
1 polymer ?
#
loop_
_entity_poly.entity_id
_entity_poly.type
_entity_poly.pdbx_seq_one_letter_code
_entity_poly.pdbx_strand_id
1 'polypeptide(L)'
;MFSKIVLCATNNRLLAGKWQYGKLLSHQVFRNDPQGHEDFGRYLQKHEGTKVYLLVDVVEEDYRLETLPHTMGNARRELINRKLSQIYRSTPYRTAHFINREPLKRKDDRFLFAALTYGELLQPWIERLQAQQMPLVGIYLLSMVSQHFVRRLKISDPDILLTERLSCGLRQTYLHNGRLRISRLVPFTEEAKSSIEFFYVTETEKARLYLDSQRFINRATQLTLLIPSHQNNSETLCRDVGHESGLECKIIDLVKLAQGYKLDPVLLRDNPELLHMQLVASGTVPDNLAPIALGKHHQLNVIRQSINAASAIVLLLGLAASAVFFKHGYDNRTHTEQAALATVHQQQLYEEVAKDFPATPIPAADLQTVAELETAIMQNASLPQRAMQVISKAVNASPEIDINRLAWTLSNDADPKDGDRSGGPVAINTASPVASAFVPDPNYLYEVAFVNGEIRRFSGDYRAALESVNRLMERLKADASVAQVDVLQAPVNVSSYSNLQGSTTDERTAQVTPALFKLRVIFKREEPAT
;
A
#
# COMPACT_ATOMS: atom_id res chain seq x y z
N MET A 1 -26.93 8.18 -7.47
CA MET A 1 -25.84 8.03 -8.47
C MET A 1 -26.28 8.28 -9.92
N PHE A 2 -27.54 7.98 -10.30
CA PHE A 2 -28.00 8.04 -11.71
C PHE A 2 -28.84 9.26 -12.09
N SER A 3 -29.01 10.23 -11.19
CA SER A 3 -29.69 11.49 -11.51
C SER A 3 -28.69 12.58 -11.87
N LYS A 4 -29.03 13.38 -12.87
CA LYS A 4 -28.26 14.51 -13.37
C LYS A 4 -29.19 15.71 -13.51
N ILE A 5 -28.69 16.89 -13.20
CA ILE A 5 -29.31 18.15 -13.60
C ILE A 5 -28.50 18.67 -14.77
N VAL A 6 -29.17 18.96 -15.89
CA VAL A 6 -28.57 19.71 -16.99
C VAL A 6 -29.26 21.05 -17.02
N LEU A 7 -28.47 22.11 -17.08
CA LEU A 7 -28.91 23.49 -17.16
C LEU A 7 -28.56 24.04 -18.54
N CYS A 8 -29.33 24.98 -19.04
CA CYS A 8 -29.01 25.76 -20.23
C CYS A 8 -29.24 27.25 -19.93
N ALA A 9 -28.16 28.02 -19.83
CA ALA A 9 -28.20 29.45 -19.57
C ALA A 9 -28.19 30.24 -20.87
N THR A 10 -29.07 31.23 -20.95
CA THR A 10 -29.11 32.26 -22.01
C THR A 10 -29.10 33.64 -21.36
N ASN A 11 -29.06 34.70 -22.17
CA ASN A 11 -29.07 36.09 -21.66
C ASN A 11 -30.32 36.41 -20.83
N ASN A 12 -31.44 35.73 -21.08
CA ASN A 12 -32.74 36.11 -20.51
C ASN A 12 -33.31 35.06 -19.54
N ARG A 13 -32.83 33.82 -19.59
CA ARG A 13 -33.38 32.72 -18.79
C ARG A 13 -32.37 31.58 -18.55
N LEU A 14 -32.65 30.79 -17.53
CA LEU A 14 -32.00 29.50 -17.27
C LEU A 14 -33.05 28.39 -17.37
N LEU A 15 -32.86 27.45 -18.29
CA LEU A 15 -33.66 26.23 -18.36
C LEU A 15 -32.97 25.14 -17.55
N ALA A 16 -33.63 24.61 -16.53
CA ALA A 16 -33.16 23.46 -15.77
C ALA A 16 -33.97 22.22 -16.14
N GLY A 17 -33.29 21.10 -16.38
CA GLY A 17 -33.93 19.80 -16.52
C GLY A 17 -33.29 18.76 -15.61
N LYS A 18 -34.12 17.87 -15.07
CA LYS A 18 -33.68 16.76 -14.23
C LYS A 18 -33.84 15.44 -14.98
N TRP A 19 -32.74 14.73 -15.14
CA TRP A 19 -32.70 13.41 -15.73
C TRP A 19 -32.46 12.34 -14.68
N GLN A 20 -33.05 11.17 -14.92
CA GLN A 20 -32.76 9.95 -14.17
C GLN A 20 -32.80 8.76 -15.13
N TYR A 21 -31.75 7.93 -15.12
CA TYR A 21 -31.61 6.79 -16.05
C TYR A 21 -31.79 7.19 -17.54
N GLY A 22 -31.34 8.39 -17.90
CA GLY A 22 -31.42 8.91 -19.27
C GLY A 22 -32.81 9.43 -19.70
N LYS A 23 -33.82 9.39 -18.81
CA LYS A 23 -35.14 9.98 -19.07
C LYS A 23 -35.27 11.34 -18.40
N LEU A 24 -35.85 12.30 -19.11
CA LEU A 24 -36.24 13.59 -18.54
C LEU A 24 -37.43 13.39 -17.59
N LEU A 25 -37.27 13.79 -16.32
CA LEU A 25 -38.33 13.70 -15.30
C LEU A 25 -39.12 15.00 -15.19
N SER A 26 -38.42 16.12 -15.20
CA SER A 26 -39.01 17.44 -15.08
C SER A 26 -38.09 18.50 -15.67
N HIS A 27 -38.66 19.62 -16.09
CA HIS A 27 -37.93 20.81 -16.46
C HIS A 27 -38.61 22.05 -15.88
N GLN A 28 -37.83 23.10 -15.66
CA GLN A 28 -38.29 24.37 -15.13
C GLN A 28 -37.47 25.51 -15.73
N VAL A 29 -38.11 26.64 -16.02
CA VAL A 29 -37.47 27.84 -16.55
C VAL A 29 -37.41 28.89 -15.45
N PHE A 30 -36.23 29.50 -15.29
CA PHE A 30 -35.99 30.62 -14.37
C PHE A 30 -35.65 31.86 -15.19
N ARG A 31 -36.24 33.00 -14.85
CA ARG A 31 -35.91 34.28 -15.49
C ARG A 31 -34.55 34.77 -15.02
N ASN A 32 -33.82 35.50 -15.87
CA ASN A 32 -32.58 36.14 -15.47
C ASN A 32 -32.85 37.48 -14.77
N ASP A 33 -33.51 37.41 -13.62
CA ASP A 33 -33.78 38.51 -12.71
C ASP A 33 -33.58 38.06 -11.25
N PRO A 34 -33.50 38.97 -10.26
CA PRO A 34 -33.22 38.60 -8.88
C PRO A 34 -34.17 37.53 -8.32
N GLN A 35 -35.46 37.61 -8.68
CA GLN A 35 -36.47 36.63 -8.25
C GLN A 35 -36.20 35.25 -8.86
N GLY A 36 -35.89 35.19 -10.16
CA GLY A 36 -35.54 33.94 -10.83
C GLY A 36 -34.26 33.30 -10.27
N HIS A 37 -33.28 34.10 -9.84
CA HIS A 37 -32.09 33.60 -9.16
C HIS A 37 -32.42 32.98 -7.78
N GLU A 38 -33.35 33.57 -7.02
CA GLU A 38 -33.83 33.00 -5.76
C GLU A 38 -34.66 31.72 -5.95
N ASP A 39 -35.56 31.73 -6.94
CA ASP A 39 -36.36 30.56 -7.34
C ASP A 39 -35.44 29.39 -7.72
N PHE A 40 -34.37 29.67 -8.46
CA PHE A 40 -33.35 28.69 -8.81
C PHE A 40 -32.60 28.18 -7.57
N GLY A 41 -32.25 29.07 -6.63
CA GLY A 41 -31.67 28.65 -5.34
C GLY A 41 -32.57 27.66 -4.59
N ARG A 42 -33.88 27.93 -4.51
CA ARG A 42 -34.87 27.02 -3.92
C ARG A 42 -35.01 25.71 -4.69
N TYR A 43 -34.87 25.74 -6.01
CA TYR A 43 -34.85 24.53 -6.83
C TYR A 43 -33.64 23.64 -6.51
N LEU A 44 -32.45 24.24 -6.36
CA LEU A 44 -31.22 23.50 -6.04
C LEU A 44 -31.28 22.81 -4.66
N GLN A 45 -31.85 23.47 -3.65
CA GLN A 45 -32.05 22.89 -2.31
C GLN A 45 -32.85 21.58 -2.33
N LYS A 46 -33.79 21.42 -3.27
CA LYS A 46 -34.58 20.18 -3.41
C LYS A 46 -33.79 19.03 -4.04
N HIS A 47 -32.60 19.30 -4.57
CA HIS A 47 -31.82 18.37 -5.38
C HIS A 47 -30.35 18.27 -4.97
N GLU A 48 -30.06 18.48 -3.69
CA GLU A 48 -28.72 18.41 -3.12
C GLU A 48 -27.93 17.15 -3.55
N GLY A 49 -26.62 17.33 -3.74
CA GLY A 49 -25.72 16.24 -4.14
C GLY A 49 -25.89 15.72 -5.58
N THR A 50 -26.82 16.27 -6.37
CA THR A 50 -27.01 15.89 -7.77
C THR A 50 -25.99 16.56 -8.69
N LYS A 51 -25.38 15.78 -9.60
CA LYS A 51 -24.40 16.30 -10.57
C LYS A 51 -25.06 17.33 -11.49
N VAL A 52 -24.44 18.50 -11.62
CA VAL A 52 -24.93 19.60 -12.46
C VAL A 52 -24.03 19.79 -13.66
N TYR A 53 -24.62 19.91 -14.85
CA TYR A 53 -23.94 20.26 -16.10
C TYR A 53 -24.54 21.56 -16.59
N LEU A 54 -23.72 22.56 -16.95
CA LEU A 54 -24.21 23.86 -17.40
C LEU A 54 -23.89 24.05 -18.88
N LEU A 55 -24.92 24.03 -19.72
CA LEU A 55 -24.85 24.52 -21.09
C LEU A 55 -25.02 26.03 -21.12
N VAL A 56 -24.35 26.67 -22.07
CA VAL A 56 -24.43 28.12 -22.29
C VAL A 56 -24.74 28.37 -23.75
N ASP A 57 -25.79 29.14 -24.00
CA ASP A 57 -26.28 29.53 -25.32
C ASP A 57 -26.47 31.05 -25.38
N VAL A 58 -25.38 31.73 -25.74
CA VAL A 58 -25.30 33.19 -25.77
C VAL A 58 -24.54 33.68 -27.01
N VAL A 59 -24.60 35.00 -27.26
CA VAL A 59 -23.90 35.65 -28.38
C VAL A 59 -22.42 35.85 -28.06
N GLU A 60 -22.08 36.00 -26.78
CA GLU A 60 -20.76 36.34 -26.24
C GLU A 60 -19.79 35.14 -26.23
N GLU A 61 -19.80 34.31 -27.28
CA GLU A 61 -18.87 33.21 -27.51
C GLU A 61 -17.79 33.60 -28.54
N ASP A 62 -16.56 33.09 -28.37
CA ASP A 62 -15.47 33.26 -29.34
C ASP A 62 -14.84 31.91 -29.68
N TYR A 63 -14.44 31.75 -30.93
CA TYR A 63 -13.81 30.55 -31.48
C TYR A 63 -12.56 30.91 -32.26
N ARG A 64 -11.44 30.24 -31.99
CA ARG A 64 -10.18 30.45 -32.72
C ARG A 64 -9.50 29.14 -33.04
N LEU A 65 -9.10 28.98 -34.30
CA LEU A 65 -8.24 27.89 -34.71
C LEU A 65 -6.79 28.22 -34.37
N GLU A 66 -6.15 27.37 -33.58
CA GLU A 66 -4.75 27.51 -33.19
C GLU A 66 -3.98 26.24 -33.54
N THR A 67 -2.73 26.42 -33.97
CA THR A 67 -1.81 25.32 -34.26
C THR A 67 -0.66 25.38 -33.27
N LEU A 68 -0.44 24.28 -32.57
CA LEU A 68 0.54 24.19 -31.48
C LEU A 68 1.51 23.01 -31.74
N PRO A 69 2.79 23.14 -31.38
CA PRO A 69 3.73 22.03 -31.47
C PRO A 69 3.22 20.79 -30.75
N HIS A 70 3.44 19.62 -31.34
CA HIS A 70 3.03 18.37 -30.72
C HIS A 70 3.81 18.13 -29.42
N THR A 71 3.09 18.07 -28.30
CA THR A 71 3.62 17.82 -26.95
C THR A 71 2.69 16.88 -26.19
N MET A 72 3.15 16.32 -25.06
CA MET A 72 2.38 15.38 -24.22
C MET A 72 2.40 15.80 -22.75
N GLY A 73 1.51 15.21 -21.95
CA GLY A 73 1.49 15.36 -20.50
C GLY A 73 1.40 16.82 -20.01
N ASN A 74 2.27 17.18 -19.07
CA ASN A 74 2.30 18.51 -18.46
C ASN A 74 2.71 19.59 -19.45
N ALA A 75 3.70 19.30 -20.31
CA ALA A 75 4.16 20.25 -21.33
C ALA A 75 3.03 20.68 -22.27
N ARG A 76 2.17 19.74 -22.70
CA ARG A 76 0.96 20.06 -23.48
C ARG A 76 0.03 20.99 -22.72
N ARG A 77 -0.28 20.64 -21.46
CA ARG A 77 -1.20 21.42 -20.62
C ARG A 77 -0.70 22.84 -20.40
N GLU A 78 0.58 23.01 -20.09
CA GLU A 78 1.20 24.32 -19.91
C GLU A 78 1.18 25.16 -21.19
N LEU A 79 1.51 24.56 -22.34
CA LEU A 79 1.52 25.27 -23.62
C LEU A 79 0.11 25.74 -24.00
N ILE A 80 -0.90 24.86 -23.86
CA ILE A 80 -2.31 25.21 -24.08
C ILE A 80 -2.75 26.31 -23.11
N ASN A 81 -2.50 26.15 -21.81
CA ASN A 81 -2.90 27.13 -20.80
C ASN A 81 -2.25 28.50 -21.01
N ARG A 82 -0.96 28.53 -21.38
CA ARG A 82 -0.24 29.77 -21.71
C ARG A 82 -0.89 30.47 -22.90
N LYS A 83 -1.21 29.73 -23.96
CA LYS A 83 -1.84 30.29 -25.16
C LYS A 83 -3.28 30.75 -24.89
N LEU A 84 -4.06 29.98 -24.12
CA LEU A 84 -5.40 30.38 -23.67
C LEU A 84 -5.34 31.67 -22.83
N SER A 85 -4.37 31.79 -21.92
CA SER A 85 -4.11 33.01 -21.16
C SER A 85 -3.70 34.20 -22.02
N GLN A 86 -2.96 33.97 -23.09
CA GLN A 86 -2.57 35.03 -24.02
C GLN A 86 -3.78 35.57 -24.80
N ILE A 87 -4.68 34.70 -25.24
CA ILE A 87 -5.83 35.04 -26.09
C ILE A 87 -7.01 35.58 -25.24
N TYR A 88 -7.38 34.87 -24.18
CA TYR A 88 -8.61 35.11 -23.41
C TYR A 88 -8.30 35.66 -22.01
N ARG A 89 -7.63 36.81 -21.93
CA ARG A 89 -7.16 37.38 -20.65
C ARG A 89 -8.27 37.72 -19.66
N SER A 90 -9.43 38.14 -20.16
CA SER A 90 -10.53 38.69 -19.37
C SER A 90 -11.54 37.65 -18.88
N THR A 91 -11.42 36.38 -19.29
CA THR A 91 -12.41 35.36 -18.95
C THR A 91 -11.77 34.07 -18.44
N PRO A 92 -12.27 33.51 -17.33
CA PRO A 92 -11.87 32.19 -16.87
C PRO A 92 -12.59 31.07 -17.64
N TYR A 93 -13.67 31.37 -18.38
CA TYR A 93 -14.49 30.39 -19.08
C TYR A 93 -13.96 30.14 -20.48
N ARG A 94 -12.98 29.24 -20.57
CA ARG A 94 -12.25 28.98 -21.82
C ARG A 94 -11.72 27.56 -21.87
N THR A 95 -11.62 27.02 -23.06
CA THR A 95 -11.14 25.65 -23.29
C THR A 95 -10.45 25.51 -24.63
N ALA A 96 -9.76 24.39 -24.82
CA ALA A 96 -9.10 24.03 -26.07
C ALA A 96 -9.53 22.63 -26.49
N HIS A 97 -10.30 22.55 -27.58
CA HIS A 97 -10.76 21.31 -28.18
C HIS A 97 -9.74 20.82 -29.21
N PHE A 98 -9.22 19.61 -29.05
CA PHE A 98 -8.33 19.02 -30.05
C PHE A 98 -9.10 18.60 -31.30
N ILE A 99 -8.71 19.11 -32.46
CA ILE A 99 -9.33 18.75 -33.74
C ILE A 99 -8.57 17.58 -34.35
N ASN A 100 -7.37 17.82 -34.85
CA ASN A 100 -6.57 16.81 -35.52
C ASN A 100 -5.10 17.20 -35.49
N ARG A 101 -4.27 16.28 -35.95
CA ARG A 101 -2.86 16.56 -36.23
C ARG A 101 -2.68 16.91 -37.70
N GLU A 102 -1.84 17.88 -37.98
CA GLU A 102 -1.43 18.17 -39.36
C GLU A 102 -0.71 16.95 -39.97
N PRO A 103 -1.14 16.48 -41.15
CA PRO A 103 -0.50 15.33 -41.77
C PRO A 103 0.88 15.67 -42.33
N LEU A 104 1.08 16.92 -42.75
CA LEU A 104 2.27 17.43 -43.42
C LEU A 104 3.02 18.42 -42.51
N LYS A 105 4.29 18.73 -42.82
CA LYS A 105 5.16 19.65 -42.05
C LYS A 105 5.59 19.06 -40.69
N ARG A 106 5.73 19.89 -39.65
CA ARG A 106 6.17 19.50 -38.29
C ARG A 106 5.17 18.60 -37.55
N LYS A 107 4.04 18.27 -38.18
CA LYS A 107 2.92 17.50 -37.62
C LYS A 107 2.38 18.11 -36.34
N ASP A 108 2.17 19.42 -36.38
CA ASP A 108 1.63 20.20 -35.28
C ASP A 108 0.17 19.79 -34.98
N ASP A 109 -0.25 19.97 -33.74
CA ASP A 109 -1.60 19.68 -33.29
C ASP A 109 -2.50 20.92 -33.50
N ARG A 110 -3.64 20.73 -34.15
CA ARG A 110 -4.66 21.77 -34.37
C ARG A 110 -5.72 21.72 -33.28
N PHE A 111 -6.00 22.87 -32.68
CA PHE A 111 -7.00 23.05 -31.65
C PHE A 111 -8.03 24.09 -32.07
N LEU A 112 -9.26 23.88 -31.63
CA LEU A 112 -10.30 24.91 -31.57
C LEU A 112 -10.31 25.46 -30.15
N PHE A 113 -9.84 26.67 -29.99
CA PHE A 113 -9.96 27.42 -28.76
C PHE A 113 -11.35 28.02 -28.71
N ALA A 114 -12.04 27.85 -27.59
CA ALA A 114 -13.40 28.34 -27.40
C ALA A 114 -13.51 29.02 -26.04
N ALA A 115 -14.20 30.15 -25.96
CA ALA A 115 -14.38 30.88 -24.72
C ALA A 115 -15.71 31.63 -24.68
N LEU A 116 -16.18 31.91 -23.46
CA LEU A 116 -17.23 32.88 -23.19
C LEU A 116 -16.56 34.23 -22.90
N THR A 117 -16.72 35.20 -23.78
CA THR A 117 -16.06 36.51 -23.68
C THR A 117 -16.66 37.39 -22.59
N TYR A 118 -17.94 37.20 -22.25
CA TYR A 118 -18.62 37.88 -21.16
C TYR A 118 -19.07 36.89 -20.06
N GLY A 119 -18.19 36.67 -19.09
CA GLY A 119 -18.40 35.69 -18.01
C GLY A 119 -19.38 36.11 -16.91
N GLU A 120 -19.59 37.42 -16.74
CA GLU A 120 -20.47 38.01 -15.71
C GLU A 120 -21.91 37.49 -15.80
N LEU A 121 -22.36 37.16 -17.02
CA LEU A 121 -23.69 36.58 -17.26
C LEU A 121 -23.95 35.30 -16.45
N LEU A 122 -22.93 34.48 -16.23
CA LEU A 122 -23.06 33.24 -15.48
C LEU A 122 -22.97 33.42 -13.98
N GLN A 123 -22.45 34.56 -13.51
CA GLN A 123 -22.11 34.77 -12.11
C GLN A 123 -23.32 34.56 -11.18
N PRO A 124 -24.51 35.14 -11.43
CA PRO A 124 -25.66 34.93 -10.55
C PRO A 124 -26.05 33.45 -10.41
N TRP A 125 -25.94 32.68 -11.50
CA TRP A 125 -26.25 31.25 -11.49
C TRP A 125 -25.17 30.43 -10.77
N ILE A 126 -23.90 30.77 -10.98
CA ILE A 126 -22.76 30.11 -10.36
C ILE A 126 -22.72 30.37 -8.85
N GLU A 127 -23.02 31.58 -8.41
CA GLU A 127 -23.12 31.92 -6.98
C GLU A 127 -24.18 31.07 -6.28
N ARG A 128 -25.35 30.84 -6.91
CA ARG A 128 -26.38 29.94 -6.36
C ARG A 128 -25.91 28.48 -6.30
N LEU A 129 -25.19 28.01 -7.32
CA LEU A 129 -24.60 26.66 -7.32
C LEU A 129 -23.56 26.51 -6.20
N GLN A 130 -22.70 27.52 -5.99
CA GLN A 130 -21.67 27.51 -4.95
C GLN A 130 -22.27 27.61 -3.55
N ALA A 131 -23.25 28.50 -3.35
CA ALA A 131 -23.95 28.67 -2.07
C ALA A 131 -24.61 27.36 -1.61
N GLN A 132 -25.13 26.57 -2.54
CA GLN A 132 -25.73 25.24 -2.28
C GLN A 132 -24.73 24.08 -2.43
N GLN A 133 -23.43 24.37 -2.59
CA GLN A 133 -22.34 23.38 -2.76
C GLN A 133 -22.62 22.31 -3.83
N MET A 134 -23.32 22.69 -4.90
CA MET A 134 -23.74 21.77 -5.94
C MET A 134 -22.52 21.22 -6.71
N PRO A 135 -22.46 19.91 -6.99
CA PRO A 135 -21.36 19.32 -7.72
C PRO A 135 -21.45 19.61 -9.22
N LEU A 136 -20.97 20.80 -9.61
CA LEU A 136 -20.84 21.23 -11.01
C LEU A 136 -19.74 20.42 -11.72
N VAL A 137 -20.14 19.65 -12.72
CA VAL A 137 -19.25 18.83 -13.55
C VAL A 137 -18.48 19.68 -14.54
N GLY A 138 -19.15 20.67 -15.13
CA GLY A 138 -18.54 21.59 -16.08
C GLY A 138 -19.53 22.55 -16.70
N ILE A 139 -18.95 23.51 -17.43
CA ILE A 139 -19.63 24.52 -18.23
C ILE A 139 -19.27 24.25 -19.69
N TYR A 140 -20.26 24.23 -20.56
CA TYR A 140 -20.12 23.80 -21.94
C TYR A 140 -20.86 24.75 -22.87
N LEU A 141 -20.29 25.05 -24.03
CA LEU A 141 -20.99 25.81 -25.06
C LEU A 141 -21.99 24.90 -25.79
N LEU A 142 -23.20 25.41 -26.04
CA LEU A 142 -24.24 24.64 -26.71
C LEU A 142 -23.81 24.19 -28.12
N SER A 143 -23.12 25.04 -28.87
CA SER A 143 -22.55 24.73 -30.20
C SER A 143 -21.60 23.51 -30.22
N MET A 144 -20.84 23.29 -29.14
CA MET A 144 -19.94 22.14 -29.01
C MET A 144 -20.71 20.84 -28.83
N VAL A 145 -21.94 20.93 -28.33
CA VAL A 145 -22.88 19.81 -28.29
C VAL A 145 -23.53 19.62 -29.67
N SER A 146 -23.93 20.71 -30.35
CA SER A 146 -24.62 20.68 -31.66
C SER A 146 -23.92 19.82 -32.73
N GLN A 147 -22.57 19.85 -32.79
CA GLN A 147 -21.81 19.02 -33.75
C GLN A 147 -22.12 17.51 -33.66
N HIS A 148 -22.56 17.02 -32.49
CA HIS A 148 -22.87 15.62 -32.28
C HIS A 148 -24.16 15.19 -32.98
N PHE A 149 -25.11 16.11 -33.23
CA PHE A 149 -26.31 15.81 -34.03
C PHE A 149 -25.93 15.40 -35.45
N VAL A 150 -25.13 16.23 -36.11
CA VAL A 150 -24.71 16.02 -37.49
C VAL A 150 -23.93 14.71 -37.65
N ARG A 151 -23.02 14.43 -36.71
CA ARG A 151 -22.25 13.17 -36.69
C ARG A 151 -23.13 11.94 -36.44
N ARG A 152 -24.13 12.03 -35.57
CA ARG A 152 -25.06 10.93 -35.29
C ARG A 152 -25.96 10.62 -36.47
N LEU A 153 -26.37 11.65 -37.22
CA LEU A 153 -27.16 11.52 -38.44
C LEU A 153 -26.34 11.03 -39.64
N LYS A 154 -25.02 10.85 -39.48
CA LYS A 154 -24.09 10.39 -40.53
C LYS A 154 -24.11 11.27 -41.79
N ILE A 155 -24.44 12.55 -41.62
CA ILE A 155 -24.36 13.52 -42.71
C ILE A 155 -22.89 13.74 -43.02
N SER A 156 -22.52 13.50 -44.27
CA SER A 156 -21.11 13.40 -44.71
C SER A 156 -20.66 14.60 -45.54
N ASP A 157 -21.50 15.61 -45.70
CA ASP A 157 -21.15 16.84 -46.41
C ASP A 157 -19.94 17.52 -45.72
N PRO A 158 -18.90 17.92 -46.47
CA PRO A 158 -17.70 18.50 -45.87
C PRO A 158 -17.96 19.81 -45.15
N ASP A 159 -18.75 20.71 -45.75
CA ASP A 159 -18.98 22.07 -45.25
C ASP A 159 -20.47 22.25 -44.96
N ILE A 160 -20.80 22.28 -43.67
CA ILE A 160 -22.18 22.29 -43.18
C ILE A 160 -22.42 23.55 -42.36
N LEU A 161 -23.51 24.25 -42.67
CA LEU A 161 -24.07 25.30 -41.82
C LEU A 161 -25.32 24.75 -41.13
N LEU A 162 -25.17 24.35 -39.86
CA LEU A 162 -26.28 23.92 -39.02
C LEU A 162 -27.00 25.15 -38.46
N THR A 163 -28.26 25.33 -38.85
CA THR A 163 -29.07 26.51 -38.53
C THR A 163 -30.24 26.10 -37.64
N GLU A 164 -30.09 26.31 -36.34
CA GLU A 164 -30.99 25.85 -35.29
C GLU A 164 -31.83 27.00 -34.74
N ARG A 165 -33.16 26.82 -34.72
CA ARG A 165 -34.07 27.72 -34.00
C ARG A 165 -34.08 27.35 -32.52
N LEU A 166 -33.46 28.19 -31.69
CA LEU A 166 -33.44 28.08 -30.24
C LEU A 166 -34.28 29.18 -29.60
N SER A 167 -34.43 29.17 -28.27
CA SER A 167 -35.29 30.14 -27.58
C SER A 167 -34.73 31.56 -27.53
N CYS A 168 -33.40 31.70 -27.55
CA CYS A 168 -32.73 33.00 -27.55
C CYS A 168 -32.40 33.52 -28.95
N GLY A 169 -32.63 32.75 -30.01
CA GLY A 169 -32.35 33.18 -31.38
C GLY A 169 -32.15 32.04 -32.38
N LEU A 170 -31.59 32.42 -33.53
CA LEU A 170 -31.13 31.52 -34.58
C LEU A 170 -29.64 31.25 -34.41
N ARG A 171 -29.29 30.01 -34.07
CA ARG A 171 -27.90 29.58 -33.92
C ARG A 171 -27.40 28.96 -35.21
N GLN A 172 -26.33 29.53 -35.76
CA GLN A 172 -25.69 29.11 -36.99
C GLN A 172 -24.31 28.57 -36.67
N THR A 173 -24.17 27.25 -36.74
CA THR A 173 -22.96 26.53 -36.40
C THR A 173 -22.31 25.97 -37.66
N TYR A 174 -21.11 26.45 -37.98
CA TYR A 174 -20.34 25.93 -39.09
C TYR A 174 -19.50 24.73 -38.67
N LEU A 175 -19.72 23.63 -39.37
CA LEU A 175 -19.03 22.36 -39.17
C LEU A 175 -18.23 22.03 -40.43
N HIS A 176 -16.95 21.71 -40.25
CA HIS A 176 -16.11 21.19 -41.31
C HIS A 176 -15.77 19.72 -41.01
N ASN A 177 -16.18 18.81 -41.90
CA ASN A 177 -16.11 17.36 -41.73
C ASN A 177 -16.78 16.90 -40.42
N GLY A 178 -17.97 17.43 -40.14
CA GLY A 178 -18.76 17.12 -38.95
C GLY A 178 -18.16 17.62 -37.63
N ARG A 179 -17.16 18.50 -37.66
CA ARG A 179 -16.50 19.06 -36.48
C ARG A 179 -16.70 20.56 -36.41
N LEU A 180 -16.98 21.07 -35.21
CA LEU A 180 -17.15 22.50 -34.96
C LEU A 180 -15.93 23.32 -35.40
N ARG A 181 -16.18 24.44 -36.06
CA ARG A 181 -15.15 25.45 -36.40
C ARG A 181 -15.50 26.82 -35.86
N ILE A 182 -16.74 27.24 -36.04
CA ILE A 182 -17.25 28.50 -35.51
C ILE A 182 -18.77 28.40 -35.35
N SER A 183 -19.31 29.19 -34.43
CA SER A 183 -20.74 29.34 -34.22
C SER A 183 -21.07 30.81 -34.03
N ARG A 184 -22.27 31.19 -34.44
CA ARG A 184 -22.85 32.53 -34.27
C ARG A 184 -24.28 32.36 -33.79
N LEU A 185 -24.66 33.12 -32.77
CA LEU A 185 -26.06 33.25 -32.34
C LEU A 185 -26.59 34.60 -32.79
N VAL A 186 -27.76 34.59 -33.45
CA VAL A 186 -28.48 35.80 -33.86
C VAL A 186 -29.79 35.87 -33.10
N PRO A 187 -29.98 36.83 -32.19
CA PRO A 187 -31.26 37.00 -31.49
C PRO A 187 -32.41 37.26 -32.47
N PHE A 188 -33.61 36.78 -32.14
CA PHE A 188 -34.80 37.10 -32.95
C PHE A 188 -35.14 38.59 -32.81
N THR A 189 -35.14 39.28 -33.94
CA THR A 189 -35.55 40.68 -34.04
C THR A 189 -37.06 40.79 -34.24
N GLU A 190 -37.61 42.01 -34.21
CA GLU A 190 -39.03 42.22 -34.54
C GLU A 190 -39.33 41.81 -36.01
N GLU A 191 -38.38 41.98 -36.92
CA GLU A 191 -38.49 41.53 -38.32
C GLU A 191 -38.58 40.00 -38.43
N ALA A 192 -37.87 39.26 -37.55
CA ALA A 192 -38.00 37.81 -37.50
C ALA A 192 -39.41 37.35 -37.07
N LYS A 193 -40.16 38.20 -36.34
CA LYS A 193 -41.55 37.91 -35.97
C LYS A 193 -42.52 38.14 -37.13
N SER A 194 -42.19 39.01 -38.08
CA SER A 194 -43.05 39.33 -39.22
C SER A 194 -42.81 38.41 -40.42
N SER A 195 -41.55 38.05 -40.74
CA SER A 195 -41.23 37.05 -41.76
C SER A 195 -40.02 36.21 -41.34
N ILE A 196 -40.29 34.94 -41.02
CA ILE A 196 -39.24 34.01 -40.63
C ILE A 196 -38.41 33.55 -41.82
N GLU A 197 -39.00 33.39 -43.02
CA GLU A 197 -38.26 32.99 -44.21
C GLU A 197 -37.22 34.06 -44.59
N PHE A 198 -37.64 35.32 -44.66
CA PHE A 198 -36.73 36.44 -44.98
C PHE A 198 -35.60 36.58 -43.96
N PHE A 199 -35.90 36.37 -42.68
CA PHE A 199 -34.89 36.38 -41.63
C PHE A 199 -33.85 35.28 -41.83
N TYR A 200 -34.27 34.05 -42.18
CA TYR A 200 -33.36 32.95 -42.47
C TYR A 200 -32.47 33.23 -43.68
N VAL A 201 -33.04 33.72 -44.79
CA VAL A 201 -32.26 34.08 -46.00
C VAL A 201 -31.21 35.13 -45.65
N THR A 202 -31.64 36.23 -45.02
CA THR A 202 -30.77 37.35 -44.66
C THR A 202 -29.63 36.94 -43.74
N GLU A 203 -29.93 36.16 -42.68
CA GLU A 203 -28.89 35.71 -41.75
C GLU A 203 -28.02 34.59 -42.33
N THR A 204 -28.52 33.80 -43.28
CA THR A 204 -27.72 32.80 -44.00
C THR A 204 -26.68 33.47 -44.91
N GLU A 205 -27.08 34.52 -45.66
CA GLU A 205 -26.15 35.32 -46.47
C GLU A 205 -25.07 35.99 -45.60
N LYS A 206 -25.46 36.61 -44.49
CA LYS A 206 -24.51 37.21 -43.53
C LYS A 206 -23.56 36.16 -42.96
N ALA A 207 -24.05 34.96 -42.63
CA ALA A 207 -23.21 33.88 -42.14
C ALA A 207 -22.20 33.43 -43.20
N ARG A 208 -22.62 33.27 -44.46
CA ARG A 208 -21.72 32.93 -45.58
C ARG A 208 -20.62 33.97 -45.77
N LEU A 209 -20.98 35.25 -45.79
CA LEU A 209 -20.02 36.36 -45.89
C LEU A 209 -19.05 36.38 -44.69
N TYR A 210 -19.55 36.10 -43.49
CA TYR A 210 -18.72 36.01 -42.30
C TYR A 210 -17.72 34.86 -42.38
N LEU A 211 -18.15 33.67 -42.82
CA LEU A 211 -17.28 32.51 -43.00
C LEU A 211 -16.20 32.76 -44.06
N ASP A 212 -16.53 33.43 -45.16
CA ASP A 212 -15.57 33.84 -46.19
C ASP A 212 -14.56 34.85 -45.63
N SER A 213 -15.03 35.85 -44.86
CA SER A 213 -14.16 36.87 -44.24
C SER A 213 -13.15 36.28 -43.26
N GLN A 214 -13.54 35.23 -42.53
CA GLN A 214 -12.70 34.48 -41.60
C GLN A 214 -11.86 33.38 -42.29
N ARG A 215 -11.94 33.27 -43.62
CA ARG A 215 -11.23 32.27 -44.45
C ARG A 215 -11.55 30.82 -44.08
N PHE A 216 -12.75 30.56 -43.56
CA PHE A 216 -13.25 29.21 -43.32
C PHE A 216 -13.79 28.54 -44.57
N ILE A 217 -14.34 29.34 -45.48
CA ILE A 217 -14.81 28.95 -46.81
C ILE A 217 -14.23 29.89 -47.86
N ASN A 218 -14.41 29.56 -49.13
CA ASN A 218 -14.23 30.48 -50.25
C ASN A 218 -15.51 30.55 -51.07
N ARG A 219 -15.56 31.46 -52.06
CA ARG A 219 -16.74 31.63 -52.93
C ARG A 219 -17.18 30.37 -53.69
N ALA A 220 -16.27 29.44 -53.97
CA ALA A 220 -16.54 28.19 -54.67
C ALA A 220 -16.89 27.02 -53.74
N THR A 221 -16.76 27.19 -52.41
CA THR A 221 -17.13 26.18 -51.43
C THR A 221 -18.64 25.93 -51.48
N GLN A 222 -19.02 24.67 -51.70
CA GLN A 222 -20.41 24.24 -51.62
C GLN A 222 -20.79 24.08 -50.14
N LEU A 223 -21.61 24.98 -49.64
CA LEU A 223 -22.09 24.97 -48.25
C LEU A 223 -23.48 24.32 -48.20
N THR A 224 -23.61 23.24 -47.44
CA THR A 224 -24.92 22.60 -47.19
C THR A 224 -25.57 23.22 -45.97
N LEU A 225 -26.79 23.74 -46.13
CA LEU A 225 -27.61 24.28 -45.05
C LEU A 225 -28.41 23.15 -44.40
N LEU A 226 -28.24 22.94 -43.10
CA LEU A 226 -29.01 21.96 -42.33
C LEU A 226 -29.97 22.68 -41.38
N ILE A 227 -31.26 22.44 -41.52
CA ILE A 227 -32.29 23.06 -40.66
C ILE A 227 -33.01 21.96 -39.88
N PRO A 228 -32.79 21.85 -38.56
CA PRO A 228 -33.63 21.02 -37.70
C PRO A 228 -35.01 21.66 -37.56
N SER A 229 -36.06 20.91 -37.90
CA SER A 229 -37.43 21.40 -37.76
C SER A 229 -38.41 20.31 -37.32
N HIS A 230 -39.47 20.77 -36.65
CA HIS A 230 -40.62 20.00 -36.20
C HIS A 230 -41.89 20.36 -37.02
N GLN A 231 -41.84 21.39 -37.88
CA GLN A 231 -43.03 21.96 -38.52
C GLN A 231 -43.27 21.42 -39.93
N ASN A 232 -44.54 21.30 -40.33
CA ASN A 232 -44.94 20.93 -41.70
C ASN A 232 -44.50 21.98 -42.75
N ASN A 233 -44.29 23.24 -42.37
CA ASN A 233 -43.82 24.32 -43.26
C ASN A 233 -42.28 24.37 -43.39
N SER A 234 -41.58 23.33 -42.95
CA SER A 234 -40.11 23.29 -43.01
C SER A 234 -39.58 23.01 -44.41
N GLU A 235 -40.31 22.21 -45.20
CA GLU A 235 -39.96 21.87 -46.59
C GLU A 235 -40.02 23.08 -47.52
N THR A 236 -41.02 23.94 -47.34
CA THR A 236 -41.15 25.23 -48.03
C THR A 236 -40.06 26.20 -47.57
N LEU A 237 -39.86 26.39 -46.26
CA LEU A 237 -38.77 27.22 -45.73
C LEU A 237 -37.40 26.81 -46.30
N CYS A 238 -37.09 25.51 -46.30
CA CYS A 238 -35.81 25.00 -46.79
C CYS A 238 -35.65 25.18 -48.30
N ARG A 239 -36.74 25.01 -49.06
CA ARG A 239 -36.76 25.28 -50.50
C ARG A 239 -36.52 26.75 -50.81
N ASP A 240 -37.21 27.65 -50.12
CA ASP A 240 -37.13 29.09 -50.36
C ASP A 240 -35.77 29.62 -49.94
N VAL A 241 -35.28 29.24 -48.75
CA VAL A 241 -33.94 29.64 -48.28
C VAL A 241 -32.85 29.05 -49.15
N GLY A 242 -32.96 27.78 -49.55
CA GLY A 242 -32.00 27.14 -50.44
C GLY A 242 -31.95 27.79 -51.83
N HIS A 243 -33.11 28.15 -52.38
CA HIS A 243 -33.23 28.82 -53.67
C HIS A 243 -32.62 30.22 -53.63
N GLU A 244 -33.04 31.06 -52.68
CA GLU A 244 -32.59 32.46 -52.58
C GLU A 244 -31.10 32.57 -52.24
N SER A 245 -30.57 31.68 -51.40
CA SER A 245 -29.14 31.67 -51.05
C SER A 245 -28.26 30.88 -52.02
N GLY A 246 -28.86 30.17 -52.99
CA GLY A 246 -28.14 29.28 -53.90
C GLY A 246 -27.39 28.15 -53.17
N LEU A 247 -27.95 27.64 -52.07
CA LEU A 247 -27.37 26.60 -51.23
C LEU A 247 -28.22 25.33 -51.24
N GLU A 248 -27.56 24.18 -51.15
CA GLU A 248 -28.28 22.93 -50.89
C GLU A 248 -28.83 22.97 -49.47
N CYS A 249 -30.15 22.89 -49.30
CA CYS A 249 -30.79 22.84 -48.00
C CYS A 249 -31.33 21.44 -47.71
N LYS A 250 -31.04 20.90 -46.51
CA LYS A 250 -31.56 19.62 -46.00
C LYS A 250 -32.24 19.82 -44.65
N ILE A 251 -33.40 19.18 -44.48
CA ILE A 251 -34.14 19.22 -43.22
C ILE A 251 -33.76 18.05 -42.35
N ILE A 252 -33.60 18.34 -41.06
CA ILE A 252 -33.48 17.31 -40.03
C ILE A 252 -34.81 17.22 -39.29
N ASP A 253 -35.42 16.03 -39.34
CA ASP A 253 -36.66 15.72 -38.63
C ASP A 253 -36.41 15.66 -37.12
N LEU A 254 -36.76 16.74 -36.41
CA LEU A 254 -36.59 16.85 -34.96
C LEU A 254 -37.47 15.85 -34.19
N VAL A 255 -38.61 15.45 -34.75
CA VAL A 255 -39.53 14.50 -34.10
C VAL A 255 -38.88 13.13 -34.02
N LYS A 256 -38.36 12.63 -35.15
CA LYS A 256 -37.62 11.36 -35.19
C LYS A 256 -36.38 11.40 -34.31
N LEU A 257 -35.69 12.52 -34.30
CA LEU A 257 -34.49 12.70 -33.50
C LEU A 257 -34.82 12.68 -31.99
N ALA A 258 -35.86 13.40 -31.55
CA ALA A 258 -36.34 13.40 -30.18
C ALA A 258 -36.78 12.00 -29.71
N GLN A 259 -37.55 11.29 -30.54
CA GLN A 259 -37.98 9.91 -30.28
C GLN A 259 -36.79 8.95 -30.12
N GLY A 260 -35.75 9.11 -30.95
CA GLY A 260 -34.51 8.35 -30.85
C GLY A 260 -33.80 8.51 -29.49
N TYR A 261 -33.96 9.66 -28.83
CA TYR A 261 -33.44 9.93 -27.48
C TYR A 261 -34.47 9.75 -26.37
N LYS A 262 -35.65 9.18 -26.66
CA LYS A 262 -36.76 8.99 -25.70
C LYS A 262 -37.21 10.30 -25.05
N LEU A 263 -37.14 11.40 -25.80
CA LEU A 263 -37.62 12.71 -25.41
C LEU A 263 -38.96 12.97 -26.09
N ASP A 264 -39.93 13.51 -25.35
CA ASP A 264 -41.23 13.88 -25.90
C ASP A 264 -41.06 15.08 -26.86
N PRO A 265 -41.38 14.93 -28.17
CA PRO A 265 -41.24 16.00 -29.15
C PRO A 265 -42.02 17.27 -28.81
N VAL A 266 -43.14 17.16 -28.07
CA VAL A 266 -43.97 18.31 -27.69
C VAL A 266 -43.18 19.31 -26.85
N LEU A 267 -42.28 18.81 -25.99
CA LEU A 267 -41.45 19.65 -25.11
C LEU A 267 -40.45 20.52 -25.89
N LEU A 268 -40.08 20.11 -27.10
CA LEU A 268 -39.13 20.85 -27.94
C LEU A 268 -39.74 22.09 -28.60
N ARG A 269 -41.07 22.21 -28.60
CA ARG A 269 -41.76 23.39 -29.16
C ARG A 269 -41.40 24.67 -28.42
N ASP A 270 -41.40 24.60 -27.08
CA ASP A 270 -41.18 25.76 -26.21
C ASP A 270 -39.74 25.83 -25.67
N ASN A 271 -39.08 24.67 -25.58
CA ASN A 271 -37.73 24.52 -25.04
C ASN A 271 -36.86 23.63 -25.94
N PRO A 272 -36.50 24.10 -27.15
CA PRO A 272 -35.69 23.33 -28.11
C PRO A 272 -34.31 22.93 -27.55
N GLU A 273 -33.77 23.66 -26.57
CA GLU A 273 -32.51 23.35 -25.91
C GLU A 273 -32.54 22.00 -25.17
N LEU A 274 -33.73 21.50 -24.80
CA LEU A 274 -33.88 20.20 -24.13
C LEU A 274 -33.26 19.06 -24.94
N LEU A 275 -33.21 19.18 -26.27
CA LEU A 275 -32.57 18.18 -27.11
C LEU A 275 -31.04 18.14 -26.89
N HIS A 276 -30.40 19.31 -26.80
CA HIS A 276 -28.97 19.42 -26.47
C HIS A 276 -28.70 18.95 -25.05
N MET A 277 -29.57 19.32 -24.11
CA MET A 277 -29.48 18.89 -22.72
C MET A 277 -29.63 17.36 -22.58
N GLN A 278 -30.50 16.73 -23.37
CA GLN A 278 -30.66 15.28 -23.45
C GLN A 278 -29.38 14.59 -23.93
N LEU A 279 -28.66 15.17 -24.90
CA LEU A 279 -27.36 14.64 -25.34
C LEU A 279 -26.34 14.64 -24.20
N VAL A 280 -26.25 15.74 -23.44
CA VAL A 280 -25.37 15.82 -22.27
C VAL A 280 -25.78 14.81 -21.19
N ALA A 281 -27.09 14.72 -20.92
CA ALA A 281 -27.62 13.76 -19.95
C ALA A 281 -27.28 12.31 -20.35
N SER A 282 -27.31 11.99 -21.65
CA SER A 282 -26.95 10.69 -22.21
C SER A 282 -25.44 10.36 -22.19
N GLY A 283 -24.59 11.33 -21.85
CA GLY A 283 -23.14 11.14 -21.72
C GLY A 283 -22.29 11.85 -22.78
N THR A 284 -22.90 12.63 -23.68
CA THR A 284 -22.17 13.43 -24.66
C THR A 284 -21.71 14.73 -24.02
N VAL A 285 -20.50 14.73 -23.45
CA VAL A 285 -19.94 15.87 -22.73
C VAL A 285 -18.75 16.43 -23.52
N PRO A 286 -18.83 17.67 -24.06
CA PRO A 286 -17.72 18.30 -24.77
C PRO A 286 -16.65 18.81 -23.79
N ASP A 287 -15.59 19.47 -24.30
CA ASP A 287 -14.56 20.03 -23.44
C ASP A 287 -15.12 21.10 -22.50
N ASN A 288 -14.68 21.03 -21.25
CA ASN A 288 -15.16 21.89 -20.17
C ASN A 288 -14.51 23.27 -20.24
N LEU A 289 -15.31 24.33 -20.17
CA LEU A 289 -14.87 25.73 -20.05
C LEU A 289 -14.68 26.16 -18.59
N ALA A 290 -15.25 25.43 -17.63
CA ALA A 290 -15.22 25.84 -16.23
C ALA A 290 -13.78 25.83 -15.67
N PRO A 291 -13.36 26.89 -14.94
CA PRO A 291 -12.12 26.85 -14.20
C PRO A 291 -12.15 25.73 -13.15
N ILE A 292 -10.97 25.15 -12.87
CA ILE A 292 -10.81 24.01 -11.96
C ILE A 292 -11.40 24.29 -10.56
N ALA A 293 -11.34 25.55 -10.11
CA ALA A 293 -11.88 25.99 -8.83
C ALA A 293 -13.39 25.70 -8.69
N LEU A 294 -14.18 25.83 -9.77
CA LEU A 294 -15.62 25.56 -9.74
C LEU A 294 -15.94 24.06 -9.69
N GLY A 295 -15.01 23.20 -10.11
CA GLY A 295 -15.16 21.74 -10.07
C GLY A 295 -14.84 21.08 -8.73
N LYS A 296 -14.37 21.84 -7.72
CA LYS A 296 -13.87 21.28 -6.44
C LYS A 296 -14.92 20.43 -5.72
N HIS A 297 -16.16 20.91 -5.61
CA HIS A 297 -17.24 20.16 -4.95
C HIS A 297 -17.59 18.87 -5.70
N HIS A 298 -17.52 18.88 -7.04
CA HIS A 298 -17.68 17.68 -7.83
C HIS A 298 -16.59 16.64 -7.54
N GLN A 299 -15.32 17.07 -7.50
CA GLN A 299 -14.19 16.19 -7.19
C GLN A 299 -14.32 15.58 -5.79
N LEU A 300 -14.66 16.38 -4.78
CA LEU A 300 -14.87 15.89 -3.41
C LEU A 300 -16.00 14.86 -3.33
N ASN A 301 -17.12 15.10 -4.02
CA ASN A 301 -18.22 14.14 -4.07
C ASN A 301 -17.84 12.84 -4.78
N VAL A 302 -17.02 12.91 -5.85
CA VAL A 302 -16.50 11.72 -6.52
C VAL A 302 -15.56 10.94 -5.58
N ILE A 303 -14.65 11.62 -4.88
CA ILE A 303 -13.75 10.99 -3.90
C ILE A 303 -14.55 10.31 -2.79
N ARG A 304 -15.52 10.99 -2.19
CA ARG A 304 -16.42 10.42 -1.17
C ARG A 304 -17.14 9.17 -1.68
N GLN A 305 -17.69 9.23 -2.89
CA GLN A 305 -18.37 8.08 -3.50
C GLN A 305 -17.40 6.91 -3.76
N SER A 306 -16.17 7.19 -4.22
CA SER A 306 -15.16 6.16 -4.42
C SER A 306 -14.70 5.51 -3.11
N ILE A 307 -14.53 6.29 -2.04
CA ILE A 307 -14.16 5.77 -0.72
C ILE A 307 -15.29 4.88 -0.19
N ASN A 308 -16.54 5.35 -0.25
CA ASN A 308 -17.69 4.54 0.19
C ASN A 308 -17.82 3.23 -0.60
N ALA A 309 -17.60 3.27 -1.92
CA ALA A 309 -17.63 2.08 -2.75
C ALA A 309 -16.47 1.12 -2.41
N ALA A 310 -15.26 1.63 -2.20
CA ALA A 310 -14.11 0.83 -1.78
C ALA A 310 -14.35 0.17 -0.42
N SER A 311 -14.88 0.91 0.57
CA SER A 311 -15.23 0.37 1.88
C SER A 311 -16.28 -0.74 1.79
N ALA A 312 -17.29 -0.59 0.93
CA ALA A 312 -18.29 -1.63 0.70
C ALA A 312 -17.67 -2.90 0.09
N ILE A 313 -16.74 -2.76 -0.85
CA ILE A 313 -16.00 -3.89 -1.44
C ILE A 313 -15.15 -4.60 -0.38
N VAL A 314 -14.41 -3.85 0.43
CA VAL A 314 -13.60 -4.41 1.52
C VAL A 314 -14.47 -5.17 2.53
N LEU A 315 -15.63 -4.61 2.88
CA LEU A 315 -16.58 -5.27 3.78
C LEU A 315 -17.13 -6.56 3.17
N LEU A 316 -17.50 -6.57 1.88
CA LEU A 316 -17.96 -7.78 1.19
C LEU A 316 -16.87 -8.86 1.13
N LEU A 317 -15.62 -8.48 0.86
CA LEU A 317 -14.48 -9.39 0.87
C LEU A 317 -14.21 -9.94 2.28
N GLY A 318 -14.29 -9.09 3.30
CA GLY A 318 -14.16 -9.50 4.70
C GLY A 318 -15.25 -10.47 5.14
N LEU A 319 -16.50 -10.23 4.75
CA LEU A 319 -17.61 -11.15 5.00
C LEU A 319 -17.42 -12.49 4.29
N ALA A 320 -16.98 -12.48 3.03
CA ALA A 320 -16.70 -13.70 2.27
C ALA A 320 -15.56 -14.51 2.92
N ALA A 321 -14.46 -13.85 3.30
CA ALA A 321 -13.34 -14.50 3.99
C ALA A 321 -13.78 -15.07 5.34
N SER A 322 -14.54 -14.30 6.12
CA SER A 322 -15.09 -14.75 7.40
C SER A 322 -15.97 -15.99 7.25
N ALA A 323 -16.84 -16.03 6.24
CA ALA A 323 -17.67 -17.21 5.95
C ALA A 323 -16.83 -18.45 5.60
N VAL A 324 -15.74 -18.28 4.84
CA VAL A 324 -14.81 -19.37 4.51
C VAL A 324 -14.09 -19.88 5.77
N PHE A 325 -13.54 -18.98 6.59
CA PHE A 325 -12.88 -19.37 7.84
C PHE A 325 -13.84 -20.00 8.85
N PHE A 326 -15.08 -19.51 8.93
CA PHE A 326 -16.10 -20.10 9.78
C PHE A 326 -16.43 -21.53 9.34
N LYS A 327 -16.57 -21.76 8.03
CA LYS A 327 -16.75 -23.11 7.49
C LYS A 327 -15.56 -24.02 7.82
N HIS A 328 -14.33 -23.56 7.58
CA HIS A 328 -13.13 -24.33 7.94
C HIS A 328 -13.04 -24.63 9.43
N GLY A 329 -13.40 -23.68 10.29
CA GLY A 329 -13.45 -23.89 11.74
C GLY A 329 -14.52 -24.92 12.14
N TYR A 330 -15.69 -24.89 11.50
CA TYR A 330 -16.75 -25.85 11.71
C TYR A 330 -16.33 -27.26 11.26
N ASP A 331 -15.81 -27.40 10.04
CA ASP A 331 -15.32 -28.67 9.48
C ASP A 331 -14.20 -29.23 10.37
N ASN A 332 -13.22 -28.41 10.77
CA ASN A 332 -12.15 -28.84 11.67
C ASN A 332 -12.68 -29.32 13.02
N ARG A 333 -13.69 -28.64 13.59
CA ARG A 333 -14.31 -29.09 14.84
C ARG A 333 -14.94 -30.47 14.68
N THR A 334 -15.69 -30.70 13.60
CA THR A 334 -16.27 -32.01 13.32
C THR A 334 -15.21 -33.09 13.12
N HIS A 335 -14.11 -32.79 12.42
CA HIS A 335 -12.98 -33.71 12.27
C HIS A 335 -12.28 -34.00 13.59
N THR A 336 -12.10 -33.01 14.47
CA THR A 336 -11.52 -33.25 15.81
C THR A 336 -12.41 -34.09 16.69
N GLU A 337 -13.73 -33.89 16.64
CA GLU A 337 -14.70 -34.70 17.40
C GLU A 337 -14.70 -36.15 16.88
N GLN A 338 -14.67 -36.36 15.56
CA GLN A 338 -14.53 -37.69 14.96
C GLN A 338 -13.21 -38.37 15.31
N ALA A 339 -12.09 -37.64 15.22
CA ALA A 339 -10.78 -38.17 15.58
C ALA A 339 -10.70 -38.54 17.07
N ALA A 340 -11.29 -37.73 17.96
CA ALA A 340 -11.35 -38.05 19.38
C ALA A 340 -12.14 -39.34 19.65
N LEU A 341 -13.29 -39.52 18.99
CA LEU A 341 -14.07 -40.75 19.08
C LEU A 341 -13.29 -41.97 18.55
N ALA A 342 -12.58 -41.82 17.43
CA ALA A 342 -11.74 -42.88 16.87
C ALA A 342 -10.57 -43.25 17.80
N THR A 343 -9.92 -42.28 18.44
CA THR A 343 -8.85 -42.52 19.42
C THR A 343 -9.36 -43.30 20.63
N VAL A 344 -10.53 -42.93 21.17
CA VAL A 344 -11.15 -43.66 22.30
C VAL A 344 -11.46 -45.09 21.89
N HIS A 345 -12.05 -45.30 20.71
CA HIS A 345 -12.34 -46.64 20.19
C HIS A 345 -11.07 -47.48 19.99
N GLN A 346 -10.02 -46.90 19.41
CA GLN A 346 -8.76 -47.59 19.19
C GLN A 346 -8.06 -47.95 20.52
N GLN A 347 -8.13 -47.07 21.51
CA GLN A 347 -7.60 -47.33 22.84
C GLN A 347 -8.31 -48.52 23.50
N GLN A 348 -9.64 -48.61 23.36
CA GLN A 348 -10.42 -49.75 23.86
C GLN A 348 -10.01 -51.07 23.19
N LEU A 349 -9.83 -51.07 21.86
CA LEU A 349 -9.33 -52.25 21.14
C LEU A 349 -7.91 -52.62 21.59
N TYR A 350 -7.03 -51.63 21.77
CA TYR A 350 -5.68 -51.86 22.25
C TYR A 350 -5.67 -52.47 23.65
N GLU A 351 -6.46 -51.94 24.58
CA GLU A 351 -6.57 -52.47 25.95
C GLU A 351 -7.14 -53.89 25.96
N GLU A 352 -8.10 -54.21 25.10
CA GLU A 352 -8.65 -55.57 24.99
C GLU A 352 -7.59 -56.56 24.49
N VAL A 353 -6.84 -56.21 23.45
CA VAL A 353 -5.74 -57.05 22.94
C VAL A 353 -4.58 -57.11 23.94
N ALA A 354 -4.31 -56.02 24.67
CA ALA A 354 -3.22 -55.97 25.64
C ALA A 354 -3.43 -56.89 26.85
N LYS A 355 -4.67 -57.23 27.19
CA LYS A 355 -4.97 -58.26 28.21
C LYS A 355 -4.45 -59.64 27.83
N ASP A 356 -4.35 -59.95 26.53
CA ASP A 356 -3.87 -61.22 26.02
C ASP A 356 -2.34 -61.25 25.84
N PHE A 357 -1.63 -60.15 26.11
CA PHE A 357 -0.17 -60.15 26.04
C PHE A 357 0.48 -60.87 27.23
N PRO A 358 1.51 -61.69 26.99
CA PRO A 358 2.27 -62.31 28.06
C PRO A 358 2.99 -61.22 28.88
N ALA A 359 2.88 -61.29 30.21
CA ALA A 359 3.57 -60.36 31.11
C ALA A 359 5.09 -60.44 30.89
N THR A 360 5.66 -59.43 30.26
CA THR A 360 7.12 -59.29 30.14
C THR A 360 7.67 -58.79 31.48
N PRO A 361 8.74 -59.40 32.03
CA PRO A 361 9.24 -59.07 33.36
C PRO A 361 9.85 -57.66 33.49
N ILE A 362 10.03 -56.92 32.39
CA ILE A 362 10.59 -55.56 32.39
C ILE A 362 9.78 -54.67 31.42
N PRO A 363 9.27 -53.50 31.87
CA PRO A 363 8.63 -52.50 31.00
C PRO A 363 9.56 -52.00 29.89
N ALA A 364 9.02 -51.76 28.70
CA ALA A 364 9.82 -51.31 27.54
C ALA A 364 10.57 -49.98 27.78
N ALA A 365 10.01 -49.10 28.62
CA ALA A 365 10.67 -47.84 29.00
C ALA A 365 11.98 -48.08 29.77
N ASP A 366 12.02 -49.11 30.63
CA ASP A 366 13.20 -49.42 31.45
C ASP A 366 14.34 -50.03 30.63
N LEU A 367 14.01 -50.74 29.54
CA LEU A 367 15.01 -51.28 28.60
C LEU A 367 15.72 -50.16 27.82
N GLN A 368 15.01 -49.09 27.48
CA GLN A 368 15.60 -47.93 26.81
C GLN A 368 16.62 -47.23 27.73
N THR A 369 16.28 -47.04 29.00
CA THR A 369 17.18 -46.42 29.98
C THR A 369 18.45 -47.22 30.21
N VAL A 370 18.34 -48.55 30.24
CA VAL A 370 19.52 -49.44 30.38
C VAL A 370 20.45 -49.32 29.17
N ALA A 371 19.90 -49.27 27.94
CA ALA A 371 20.70 -49.12 26.73
C ALA A 371 21.39 -47.75 26.63
N GLU A 372 20.71 -46.68 27.04
CA GLU A 372 21.29 -45.33 27.09
C GLU A 372 22.41 -45.23 28.15
N LEU A 373 22.24 -45.87 29.30
CA LEU A 373 23.25 -45.90 30.38
C LEU A 373 24.51 -46.69 29.98
N GLU A 374 24.35 -47.86 29.35
CA GLU A 374 25.48 -48.66 28.86
C GLU A 374 26.33 -47.86 27.86
N THR A 375 25.67 -47.15 26.94
CA THR A 375 26.33 -46.31 25.93
C THR A 375 27.12 -45.17 26.58
N ALA A 376 26.55 -44.51 27.61
CA ALA A 376 27.22 -43.42 28.33
C ALA A 376 28.44 -43.88 29.14
N ILE A 377 28.41 -45.08 29.72
CA ILE A 377 29.55 -45.65 30.46
C ILE A 377 30.69 -46.02 29.49
N MET A 378 30.37 -46.67 28.37
CA MET A 378 31.36 -47.07 27.36
C MET A 378 32.10 -45.87 26.78
N GLN A 379 31.42 -44.74 26.56
CA GLN A 379 32.02 -43.53 25.98
C GLN A 379 32.96 -42.77 26.94
N ASN A 380 32.85 -42.97 28.24
CA ASN A 380 33.61 -42.22 29.25
C ASN A 380 34.63 -43.08 30.03
N ALA A 381 34.95 -44.29 29.53
CA ALA A 381 35.92 -45.18 30.17
C ALA A 381 37.37 -44.73 29.88
N SER A 382 38.02 -44.04 30.81
CA SER A 382 39.43 -43.62 30.71
C SER A 382 40.35 -44.43 31.65
N LEU A 383 41.64 -44.54 31.29
CA LEU A 383 42.68 -45.24 32.07
C LEU A 383 43.56 -44.22 32.83
N PRO A 384 43.97 -44.49 34.08
CA PRO A 384 44.79 -43.57 34.89
C PRO A 384 46.26 -43.44 34.42
N GLN A 385 46.63 -44.07 33.30
CA GLN A 385 48.01 -44.23 32.86
C GLN A 385 48.74 -42.90 32.67
N ARG A 386 48.08 -41.93 32.04
CA ARG A 386 48.65 -40.59 31.80
C ARG A 386 48.93 -39.87 33.12
N ALA A 387 47.94 -39.83 34.01
CA ALA A 387 48.08 -39.21 35.32
C ALA A 387 49.23 -39.83 36.12
N MET A 388 49.31 -41.17 36.12
CA MET A 388 50.36 -41.95 36.79
C MET A 388 51.75 -41.65 36.22
N GLN A 389 51.90 -41.57 34.89
CA GLN A 389 53.17 -41.28 34.24
C GLN A 389 53.71 -39.87 34.59
N VAL A 390 52.83 -38.87 34.57
CA VAL A 390 53.19 -37.48 34.91
C VAL A 390 53.63 -37.38 36.37
N ILE A 391 52.87 -37.98 37.29
CA ILE A 391 53.19 -37.97 38.72
C ILE A 391 54.49 -38.74 38.98
N SER A 392 54.66 -39.92 38.37
CA SER A 392 55.89 -40.72 38.49
C SER A 392 57.12 -39.94 38.04
N LYS A 393 57.06 -39.25 36.89
CA LYS A 393 58.16 -38.42 36.37
C LYS A 393 58.52 -37.27 37.33
N ALA A 394 57.51 -36.60 37.90
CA ALA A 394 57.72 -35.49 38.83
C ALA A 394 58.31 -35.95 40.18
N VAL A 395 57.89 -37.12 40.68
CA VAL A 395 58.40 -37.69 41.93
C VAL A 395 59.78 -38.28 41.76
N ASN A 396 60.08 -38.95 40.64
CA ASN A 396 61.40 -39.52 40.39
C ASN A 396 62.51 -38.45 40.31
N ALA A 397 62.16 -37.22 39.92
CA ALA A 397 63.06 -36.07 39.95
C ALA A 397 63.25 -35.48 41.36
N SER A 398 62.45 -35.89 42.35
CA SER A 398 62.37 -35.36 43.71
C SER A 398 62.74 -36.45 44.74
N PRO A 399 64.03 -36.84 44.87
CA PRO A 399 64.45 -37.96 45.71
C PRO A 399 64.19 -37.76 47.21
N GLU A 400 63.93 -36.52 47.63
CA GLU A 400 63.53 -36.15 48.98
C GLU A 400 62.06 -36.46 49.36
N ILE A 401 61.21 -36.91 48.42
CA ILE A 401 59.77 -37.12 48.64
C ILE A 401 59.40 -38.61 48.57
N ASP A 402 58.56 -39.06 49.51
CA ASP A 402 57.90 -40.37 49.48
C ASP A 402 56.38 -40.21 49.28
N ILE A 403 55.76 -41.06 48.46
CA ILE A 403 54.31 -41.02 48.22
C ILE A 403 53.63 -42.10 49.08
N ASN A 404 52.67 -41.68 49.91
CA ASN A 404 51.93 -42.57 50.80
C ASN A 404 50.64 -43.07 50.14
N ARG A 405 49.96 -42.22 49.35
CA ARG A 405 48.71 -42.58 48.67
C ARG A 405 48.52 -41.77 47.39
N LEU A 406 48.04 -42.46 46.35
CA LEU A 406 47.63 -41.87 45.09
C LEU A 406 46.21 -42.32 44.77
N ALA A 407 45.29 -41.37 44.57
CA ALA A 407 43.91 -41.64 44.16
C ALA A 407 43.60 -40.93 42.84
N TRP A 408 42.84 -41.57 41.96
CA TRP A 408 42.45 -41.03 40.66
C TRP A 408 40.94 -41.14 40.46
N THR A 409 40.32 -40.08 39.97
CA THR A 409 38.88 -40.03 39.67
C THR A 409 38.61 -39.23 38.40
N LEU A 410 37.48 -39.52 37.76
CA LEU A 410 36.90 -38.71 36.69
C LEU A 410 35.78 -37.86 37.29
N SER A 411 35.85 -36.53 37.11
CA SER A 411 34.88 -35.62 37.69
C SER A 411 34.64 -34.39 36.79
N ASN A 412 33.39 -33.94 36.72
CA ASN A 412 33.00 -32.64 36.16
C ASN A 412 32.68 -31.61 37.27
N ASP A 413 32.91 -31.96 38.54
CA ASP A 413 32.76 -31.07 39.69
C ASP A 413 33.91 -30.04 39.74
N ALA A 414 33.59 -28.80 40.11
CA ALA A 414 34.55 -27.70 40.26
C ALA A 414 35.46 -27.87 41.49
N ASP A 415 35.00 -28.61 42.51
CA ASP A 415 35.80 -28.94 43.70
C ASP A 415 35.76 -30.45 43.98
N PRO A 416 36.43 -31.27 43.15
CA PRO A 416 36.44 -32.71 43.34
C PRO A 416 37.11 -33.04 44.67
N LYS A 417 36.39 -33.83 45.49
CA LYS A 417 36.84 -34.25 46.82
C LYS A 417 37.51 -35.62 46.75
N ASP A 418 38.58 -35.78 47.50
CA ASP A 418 39.17 -37.10 47.73
C ASP A 418 38.20 -37.94 48.57
N GLY A 419 37.73 -39.08 48.05
CA GLY A 419 36.73 -39.94 48.70
C GLY A 419 37.23 -40.69 49.94
N ASP A 420 38.40 -40.34 50.47
CA ASP A 420 39.00 -40.96 51.64
C ASP A 420 38.40 -40.42 52.94
N ARG A 421 37.63 -41.28 53.62
CA ARG A 421 37.07 -41.00 54.95
C ARG A 421 38.03 -41.40 56.09
N SER A 422 39.27 -41.77 55.78
CA SER A 422 40.22 -42.39 56.73
C SER A 422 41.19 -41.42 57.41
N GLY A 423 40.99 -40.11 57.28
CA GLY A 423 41.65 -39.09 58.11
C GLY A 423 40.69 -38.57 59.15
N GLY A 424 40.96 -38.79 60.45
CA GLY A 424 40.26 -38.09 61.53
C GLY A 424 40.32 -36.57 61.34
N PRO A 425 39.43 -35.79 61.96
CA PRO A 425 39.28 -34.36 61.70
C PRO A 425 40.56 -33.61 62.07
N VAL A 426 41.48 -33.48 61.12
CA VAL A 426 42.54 -32.49 61.19
C VAL A 426 41.85 -31.16 60.93
N ALA A 427 41.84 -30.29 61.93
CA ALA A 427 41.26 -28.96 61.83
C ALA A 427 41.88 -28.21 60.64
N ILE A 428 41.17 -28.19 59.53
CA ILE A 428 41.44 -27.31 58.39
C ILE A 428 40.98 -25.92 58.83
N ASN A 429 41.84 -25.20 59.54
CA ASN A 429 41.69 -23.76 59.66
C ASN A 429 42.10 -23.16 58.32
N THR A 430 41.10 -22.84 57.52
CA THR A 430 41.20 -22.13 56.25
C THR A 430 41.94 -20.79 56.44
N ALA A 431 43.25 -20.78 56.17
CA ALA A 431 43.74 -19.76 55.25
C ALA A 431 42.92 -19.93 53.98
N SER A 432 42.31 -18.85 53.49
CA SER A 432 41.35 -18.85 52.39
C SER A 432 41.73 -19.88 51.31
N PRO A 433 40.82 -20.79 50.91
CA PRO A 433 41.11 -21.68 49.80
C PRO A 433 41.46 -20.77 48.63
N VAL A 434 42.64 -20.96 48.05
CA VAL A 434 42.90 -20.39 46.73
C VAL A 434 41.83 -21.03 45.86
N ALA A 435 40.80 -20.25 45.52
CA ALA A 435 39.71 -20.72 44.69
C ALA A 435 40.35 -21.33 43.45
N SER A 436 40.02 -22.59 43.17
CA SER A 436 40.50 -23.24 41.97
C SER A 436 40.14 -22.35 40.79
N ALA A 437 41.14 -21.87 40.04
CA ALA A 437 40.90 -21.05 38.84
C ALA A 437 40.32 -21.90 37.70
N PHE A 438 40.32 -23.22 37.85
CA PHE A 438 39.76 -24.18 36.93
C PHE A 438 38.22 -24.24 37.06
N VAL A 439 37.55 -23.86 35.98
CA VAL A 439 36.09 -24.00 35.80
C VAL A 439 35.88 -25.19 34.86
N PRO A 440 35.36 -26.34 35.35
CA PRO A 440 35.08 -27.49 34.49
C PRO A 440 33.88 -27.23 33.58
N ASP A 441 33.92 -27.77 32.35
CA ASP A 441 32.74 -27.88 31.49
C ASP A 441 31.82 -29.00 32.04
N PRO A 442 30.52 -28.73 32.31
CA PRO A 442 29.59 -29.74 32.82
C PRO A 442 29.45 -30.98 31.94
N ASN A 443 29.72 -30.85 30.64
CA ASN A 443 29.55 -31.92 29.65
C ASN A 443 30.78 -32.84 29.54
N TYR A 444 31.86 -32.60 30.30
CA TYR A 444 33.08 -33.40 30.23
C TYR A 444 33.60 -33.81 31.60
N LEU A 445 34.06 -35.05 31.70
CA LEU A 445 34.77 -35.53 32.88
C LEU A 445 36.26 -35.24 32.75
N TYR A 446 36.85 -34.67 33.80
CA TYR A 446 38.29 -34.40 33.89
C TYR A 446 38.97 -35.43 34.78
N GLU A 447 40.20 -35.80 34.44
CA GLU A 447 41.04 -36.63 35.30
C GLU A 447 41.57 -35.78 36.48
N VAL A 448 41.34 -36.27 37.69
CA VAL A 448 41.76 -35.65 38.93
C VAL A 448 42.57 -36.67 39.73
N ALA A 449 43.80 -36.33 40.08
CA ALA A 449 44.66 -37.15 40.93
C ALA A 449 44.95 -36.47 42.26
N PHE A 450 44.84 -37.21 43.36
CA PHE A 450 45.21 -36.78 44.70
C PHE A 450 46.51 -37.47 45.12
N VAL A 451 47.55 -36.68 45.40
CA VAL A 451 48.88 -37.16 45.79
C VAL A 451 49.12 -36.82 47.25
N ASN A 452 49.19 -37.83 48.10
CA ASN A 452 49.55 -37.70 49.51
C ASN A 452 50.99 -38.21 49.68
N GLY A 453 51.84 -37.44 50.33
CA GLY A 453 53.23 -37.82 50.54
C GLY A 453 53.85 -37.21 51.78
N GLU A 454 55.07 -37.64 52.08
CA GLU A 454 55.89 -37.15 53.17
C GLU A 454 57.33 -36.91 52.71
N ILE A 455 58.09 -36.17 53.51
CA ILE A 455 59.50 -35.87 53.21
C ILE A 455 60.39 -36.89 53.88
N ARG A 456 61.24 -37.54 53.08
CA ARG A 456 62.14 -38.61 53.51
C ARG A 456 63.21 -38.08 54.47
N ARG A 457 63.36 -38.74 55.63
CA ARG A 457 64.36 -38.41 56.68
C ARG A 457 64.32 -36.94 57.12
N PHE A 458 63.11 -36.46 57.44
CA PHE A 458 62.88 -35.09 57.88
C PHE A 458 63.72 -34.73 59.14
N SER A 459 64.56 -33.70 59.02
CA SER A 459 65.48 -33.24 60.06
C SER A 459 64.93 -32.07 60.90
N GLY A 460 63.63 -31.75 60.77
CA GLY A 460 62.99 -30.62 61.45
C GLY A 460 63.06 -29.28 60.68
N ASP A 461 63.67 -29.24 59.50
CA ASP A 461 63.73 -28.03 58.65
C ASP A 461 62.47 -27.89 57.78
N TYR A 462 61.45 -27.26 58.36
CA TYR A 462 60.17 -26.96 57.71
C TYR A 462 60.30 -26.03 56.49
N ARG A 463 61.36 -25.22 56.39
CA ARG A 463 61.58 -24.33 55.24
C ARG A 463 62.09 -25.13 54.04
N ALA A 464 63.07 -25.99 54.26
CA ALA A 464 63.55 -26.93 53.25
C ALA A 464 62.44 -27.91 52.79
N ALA A 465 61.56 -28.31 53.72
CA ALA A 465 60.39 -29.11 53.43
C ALA A 465 59.38 -28.41 52.50
N LEU A 466 59.04 -27.16 52.79
CA LEU A 466 58.16 -26.36 51.95
C LEU A 466 58.75 -26.11 50.56
N GLU A 467 60.07 -25.84 50.49
CA GLU A 467 60.77 -25.68 49.22
C GLU A 467 60.74 -26.95 48.37
N SER A 468 60.91 -28.11 49.01
CA SER A 468 60.85 -29.42 48.33
C SER A 468 59.48 -29.70 47.71
N VAL A 469 58.39 -29.41 48.44
CA VAL A 469 57.02 -29.55 47.91
C VAL A 469 56.73 -28.51 46.83
N ASN A 470 57.20 -27.27 46.98
CA ASN A 470 57.06 -26.26 45.93
C ASN A 470 57.80 -26.66 44.63
N ARG A 471 59.00 -27.23 44.73
CA ARG A 471 59.73 -27.78 43.56
C ARG A 471 58.97 -28.93 42.90
N LEU A 472 58.35 -29.81 43.68
CA LEU A 472 57.49 -30.87 43.15
C LEU A 472 56.27 -30.28 42.41
N MET A 473 55.63 -29.26 42.99
CA MET A 473 54.49 -28.59 42.36
C MET A 473 54.89 -27.89 41.05
N GLU A 474 56.03 -27.19 41.02
CA GLU A 474 56.53 -26.56 39.81
C GLU A 474 56.82 -27.59 38.72
N ARG A 475 57.37 -28.76 39.07
CA ARG A 475 57.60 -29.86 38.13
C ARG A 475 56.31 -30.46 37.60
N LEU A 476 55.29 -30.62 38.44
CA LEU A 476 53.95 -31.06 38.00
C LEU A 476 53.31 -30.02 37.08
N LYS A 477 53.41 -28.72 37.41
CA LYS A 477 52.90 -27.62 36.58
C LYS A 477 53.65 -27.47 35.26
N ALA A 478 54.91 -27.89 35.19
CA ALA A 478 55.72 -27.83 33.98
C ALA A 478 55.31 -28.87 32.92
N ASP A 479 54.56 -29.92 33.29
CA ASP A 479 54.04 -30.88 32.32
C ASP A 479 52.86 -30.28 31.54
N ALA A 480 52.91 -30.35 30.21
CA ALA A 480 51.88 -29.78 29.34
C ALA A 480 50.49 -30.38 29.60
N SER A 481 50.43 -31.59 30.13
CA SER A 481 49.20 -32.33 30.45
C SER A 481 48.47 -31.84 31.70
N VAL A 482 49.13 -31.07 32.57
CA VAL A 482 48.55 -30.61 33.84
C VAL A 482 47.86 -29.26 33.63
N ALA A 483 46.60 -29.16 34.05
CA ALA A 483 45.82 -27.93 34.02
C ALA A 483 46.11 -27.09 35.27
N GLN A 484 46.06 -27.74 36.44
CA GLN A 484 46.20 -27.06 37.72
C GLN A 484 46.75 -28.02 38.79
N VAL A 485 47.50 -27.46 39.75
CA VAL A 485 47.98 -28.17 40.94
C VAL A 485 47.62 -27.33 42.17
N ASP A 486 46.77 -27.88 43.02
CA ASP A 486 46.32 -27.26 44.27
C ASP A 486 46.97 -27.94 45.47
N VAL A 487 47.31 -27.14 46.48
CA VAL A 487 47.79 -27.65 47.77
C VAL A 487 46.61 -27.77 48.71
N LEU A 488 46.26 -29.01 49.07
CA LEU A 488 45.23 -29.27 50.07
C LEU A 488 45.83 -29.31 51.49
N GLN A 489 47.10 -29.70 51.63
CA GLN A 489 47.83 -29.70 52.90
C GLN A 489 49.32 -29.41 52.66
N ALA A 490 49.88 -28.43 53.36
CA ALA A 490 51.30 -28.08 53.28
C ALA A 490 52.13 -28.78 54.39
N PRO A 491 53.44 -28.99 54.19
CA PRO A 491 54.35 -29.64 55.16
C PRO A 491 54.48 -28.95 56.52
N VAL A 492 54.07 -27.68 56.61
CA VAL A 492 54.18 -26.83 57.80
C VAL A 492 52.80 -26.35 58.19
N ASN A 493 52.39 -26.60 59.43
CA ASN A 493 51.16 -26.05 59.97
C ASN A 493 51.43 -24.63 60.47
N VAL A 494 51.10 -23.62 59.67
CA VAL A 494 51.29 -22.19 60.00
C VAL A 494 50.13 -21.59 60.83
N SER A 495 49.28 -22.43 61.44
CA SER A 495 48.27 -21.91 62.38
C SER A 495 48.93 -21.49 63.69
N SER A 496 48.59 -20.28 64.16
CA SER A 496 49.13 -19.62 65.37
C SER A 496 48.84 -20.35 66.70
N TYR A 497 48.44 -21.62 66.66
CA TYR A 497 48.09 -22.47 67.79
C TYR A 497 48.95 -23.74 67.90
N SER A 498 50.03 -23.89 67.13
CA SER A 498 51.06 -24.90 67.43
C SER A 498 51.95 -24.41 68.58
N ASN A 499 51.72 -24.93 69.78
CA ASN A 499 52.52 -24.65 70.98
C ASN A 499 54.01 -24.90 70.72
N LEU A 500 54.81 -23.82 70.71
CA LEU A 500 56.26 -23.87 70.89
C LEU A 500 56.56 -24.22 72.35
N GLN A 501 56.63 -25.50 72.69
CA GLN A 501 57.22 -25.94 73.95
C GLN A 501 58.73 -26.13 73.76
N GLY A 502 59.50 -25.09 74.10
CA GLY A 502 60.92 -25.21 74.37
C GLY A 502 61.14 -25.77 75.78
N SER A 503 61.67 -26.99 75.89
CA SER A 503 62.19 -27.56 77.14
C SER A 503 63.70 -27.72 77.01
N THR A 504 64.47 -27.16 77.95
CA THR A 504 65.94 -27.15 77.96
C THR A 504 66.51 -28.37 78.72
N THR A 505 65.90 -29.53 78.56
CA THR A 505 66.32 -30.79 79.19
C THR A 505 65.67 -31.95 78.44
N ASP A 506 66.36 -32.46 77.41
CA ASP A 506 66.33 -33.84 76.89
C ASP A 506 66.78 -33.86 75.42
N GLU A 507 68.10 -34.01 75.20
CA GLU A 507 68.73 -34.08 73.87
C GLU A 507 68.52 -35.42 73.13
N ARG A 508 67.60 -36.30 73.54
CA ARG A 508 67.44 -37.62 72.86
C ARG A 508 66.02 -38.12 72.57
N THR A 509 64.96 -37.35 72.78
CA THR A 509 63.62 -37.82 72.37
C THR A 509 62.63 -36.71 71.98
N ALA A 510 63.02 -35.82 71.07
CA ALA A 510 62.05 -35.02 70.32
C ALA A 510 61.52 -35.85 69.14
N GLN A 511 60.31 -36.40 69.26
CA GLN A 511 59.63 -37.04 68.13
C GLN A 511 59.36 -35.98 67.06
N VAL A 512 60.17 -35.99 66.00
CA VAL A 512 59.98 -35.13 64.83
C VAL A 512 58.71 -35.57 64.12
N THR A 513 57.67 -34.72 64.13
CA THR A 513 56.43 -34.98 63.39
C THR A 513 56.74 -35.08 61.89
N PRO A 514 56.26 -36.11 61.17
CA PRO A 514 56.51 -36.23 59.74
C PRO A 514 55.88 -35.06 58.98
N ALA A 515 56.64 -34.51 58.04
CA ALA A 515 56.22 -33.40 57.20
C ALA A 515 55.34 -33.92 56.05
N LEU A 516 54.03 -34.03 56.31
CA LEU A 516 53.01 -34.54 55.38
C LEU A 516 52.50 -33.43 54.44
N PHE A 517 52.25 -33.79 53.18
CA PHE A 517 51.59 -32.91 52.22
C PHE A 517 50.52 -33.64 51.41
N LYS A 518 49.57 -32.86 50.89
CA LYS A 518 48.52 -33.34 50.00
C LYS A 518 48.35 -32.39 48.84
N LEU A 519 48.48 -32.91 47.62
CA LEU A 519 48.29 -32.18 46.38
C LEU A 519 47.08 -32.73 45.63
N ARG A 520 46.33 -31.85 44.98
CA ARG A 520 45.35 -32.19 43.95
C ARG A 520 45.90 -31.74 42.60
N VAL A 521 45.97 -32.66 41.65
CA VAL A 521 46.44 -32.44 40.30
C VAL A 521 45.27 -32.65 39.35
N ILE A 522 44.90 -31.61 38.61
CA ILE A 522 43.84 -31.65 37.60
C ILE A 522 44.51 -31.68 36.23
N PHE A 523 44.16 -32.65 35.40
CA PHE A 523 44.72 -32.78 34.06
C PHE A 523 43.86 -32.03 33.03
N LYS A 524 44.51 -31.51 31.98
CA LYS A 524 43.81 -30.91 30.85
C LYS A 524 43.03 -31.99 30.10
N ARG A 525 41.94 -31.56 29.48
CA ARG A 525 41.14 -32.36 28.54
C ARG A 525 42.06 -33.17 27.61
N GLU A 526 41.75 -34.44 27.48
CA GLU A 526 42.28 -35.27 26.42
C GLU A 526 41.64 -34.79 25.11
N GLU A 527 42.38 -34.00 24.32
CA GLU A 527 42.03 -33.88 22.91
C GLU A 527 42.36 -35.23 22.27
N PRO A 528 41.39 -35.89 21.62
CA PRO A 528 41.67 -37.16 20.96
C PRO A 528 42.81 -36.93 19.97
N ALA A 529 43.90 -37.68 20.13
CA ALA A 529 44.94 -37.74 19.12
C ALA A 529 44.28 -38.22 17.83
N THR A 530 44.20 -37.34 16.83
CA THR A 530 43.67 -37.64 15.49
C THR A 530 44.41 -38.78 14.82
#